data_AF-A0A8F5BPV5-F1
#
_entry.id   AF-A0A8F5BPV5-F1
#
_cell.length_a   1.000
_cell.length_b   1.000
_cell.length_c   1.000
_cell.angle_alpha   90.00
_cell.angle_beta   90.00
_cell.angle_gamma   90.00
#
_symmetry.space_group_name_H-M   'P 1'
#
loop_
_entity.id
_entity.type
_entity.pdbx_description
1 polymer ?
#
loop_
_entity_poly.entity_id
_entity_poly.type
_entity_poly.pdbx_seq_one_letter_code
_entity_poly.pdbx_strand_id
1 'polypeptide(L)'
;MAKVNVEKLDEQKKIAILKKAIDELGLSYVSRQIGVDRSTLNRYVNGKIKKIPNEVIEKASDLLTVEELNDILYGLKSTDVDPTTAISVIVKAKTDESFRNFFLTLLWQELGEYIKELSNTYIVSDDDVKLFEKIMKTQRAKKTAYTRTNSLKRALAELNYELTPTRLKEYMLDVL
;
A
#
# COMPACT_ATOMS: atom_id res chain seq x y z
N MET A 1 -5.92 -4.46 -15.42
CA MET A 1 -6.77 -5.00 -14.34
C MET A 1 -6.09 -6.27 -13.83
N ALA A 2 -5.78 -6.33 -12.53
CA ALA A 2 -5.11 -7.48 -11.94
C ALA A 2 -6.04 -8.70 -12.04
N LYS A 3 -5.67 -9.70 -12.84
CA LYS A 3 -6.46 -10.92 -13.00
C LYS A 3 -6.36 -11.75 -11.72
N VAL A 4 -7.49 -12.02 -11.08
CA VAL A 4 -7.58 -12.95 -9.96
C VAL A 4 -7.11 -14.33 -10.42
N ASN A 5 -6.18 -14.96 -9.69
CA ASN A 5 -5.75 -16.32 -10.00
C ASN A 5 -6.77 -17.33 -9.45
N VAL A 6 -7.78 -17.63 -10.25
CA VAL A 6 -8.94 -18.47 -9.88
C VAL A 6 -8.55 -19.91 -9.54
N GLU A 7 -7.47 -20.43 -10.11
CA GLU A 7 -7.00 -21.80 -9.86
C GLU A 7 -6.54 -22.01 -8.41
N LYS A 8 -6.06 -20.94 -7.76
CA LYS A 8 -5.59 -20.98 -6.37
C LYS A 8 -6.68 -20.70 -5.34
N LEU A 9 -7.92 -20.43 -5.78
CA LEU A 9 -9.04 -20.14 -4.88
C LEU A 9 -9.64 -21.42 -4.32
N ASP A 10 -9.90 -21.40 -3.01
CA ASP A 10 -10.76 -22.41 -2.39
C ASP A 10 -12.22 -22.23 -2.86
N GLU A 11 -13.00 -23.31 -2.73
CA GLU A 11 -14.38 -23.34 -3.22
C GLU A 11 -15.30 -22.38 -2.44
N GLN A 12 -14.95 -22.03 -1.19
CA GLN A 12 -15.71 -21.07 -0.39
C GLN A 12 -15.56 -19.65 -0.94
N LYS A 13 -14.34 -19.24 -1.31
CA LYS A 13 -14.03 -17.96 -1.95
C LYS A 13 -14.69 -17.85 -3.31
N LYS A 14 -14.68 -18.92 -4.11
CA LYS A 14 -15.41 -18.96 -5.40
C LYS A 14 -16.91 -18.70 -5.21
N ILE A 15 -17.53 -19.33 -4.21
CA ILE A 15 -18.94 -19.09 -3.88
C ILE A 15 -19.17 -17.66 -3.38
N ALA A 16 -18.24 -17.11 -2.58
CA ALA A 16 -18.33 -15.74 -2.06
C ALA A 16 -18.26 -14.70 -3.19
N ILE A 17 -17.40 -14.89 -4.20
CA ILE A 17 -17.35 -14.05 -5.41
C ILE A 17 -18.70 -14.02 -6.11
N LEU A 18 -19.31 -15.18 -6.35
CA LEU A 18 -20.62 -15.26 -6.99
C LEU A 18 -21.72 -14.59 -6.16
N LYS A 19 -21.72 -14.79 -4.84
CA LYS A 19 -22.69 -14.15 -3.93
C LYS A 19 -22.57 -12.63 -4.00
N LYS A 20 -21.37 -12.09 -3.84
CA LYS A 20 -21.15 -10.63 -3.86
C LYS A 20 -21.57 -10.03 -5.19
N ALA A 21 -21.22 -10.65 -6.31
CA ALA A 21 -21.66 -10.17 -7.64
C ALA A 21 -23.20 -10.16 -7.77
N ILE A 22 -23.89 -11.17 -7.23
CA ILE A 22 -25.36 -11.25 -7.24
C ILE A 22 -25.98 -10.20 -6.31
N ASP A 23 -25.39 -9.96 -5.15
CA ASP A 23 -25.89 -8.99 -4.17
C ASP A 23 -25.81 -7.56 -4.73
N GLU A 24 -24.74 -7.22 -5.44
CA GLU A 24 -24.54 -5.88 -6.02
C GLU A 24 -25.32 -5.65 -7.32
N LEU A 25 -25.31 -6.62 -8.24
CA LEU A 25 -25.80 -6.43 -9.62
C LEU A 25 -27.10 -7.18 -9.92
N GLY A 26 -27.51 -8.10 -9.04
CA GLY A 26 -28.69 -8.93 -9.19
C GLY A 26 -28.48 -10.17 -10.05
N LEU A 27 -29.17 -11.26 -9.66
CA LEU A 27 -29.06 -12.59 -10.25
C LEU A 27 -29.22 -12.60 -11.78
N SER A 28 -30.17 -11.82 -12.29
CA SER A 28 -30.51 -11.78 -13.73
C SER A 28 -29.44 -11.11 -14.58
N TYR A 29 -28.73 -10.13 -14.02
CA TYR A 29 -27.66 -9.43 -14.72
C TYR A 29 -26.41 -10.32 -14.74
N VAL A 30 -26.00 -10.81 -13.57
CA VAL A 30 -24.82 -11.67 -13.40
C VAL A 30 -24.93 -12.92 -14.28
N SER A 31 -26.08 -13.61 -14.27
CA SER A 31 -26.36 -14.78 -15.12
C SER A 31 -26.08 -14.52 -16.61
N ARG A 32 -26.48 -13.34 -17.13
CA ARG A 32 -26.25 -12.97 -18.53
C ARG A 32 -24.78 -12.67 -18.81
N GLN A 33 -24.11 -11.96 -17.91
CA GLN A 33 -22.71 -11.56 -18.09
C GLN A 33 -21.75 -12.75 -18.03
N ILE A 34 -21.96 -13.68 -17.09
CA ILE A 34 -21.09 -14.85 -16.92
C ILE A 34 -21.44 -15.98 -17.90
N GLY A 35 -22.58 -15.90 -18.61
CA GLY A 35 -23.01 -16.89 -19.60
C GLY A 35 -23.59 -18.17 -19.00
N VAL A 36 -24.23 -18.09 -17.83
CA VAL A 36 -24.81 -19.25 -17.12
C VAL A 36 -26.28 -18.99 -16.81
N ASP A 37 -27.15 -19.97 -16.97
CA ASP A 37 -28.57 -19.81 -16.64
C ASP A 37 -28.80 -19.57 -15.13
N ARG A 38 -29.90 -18.91 -14.78
CA ARG A 38 -30.20 -18.52 -13.40
C ARG A 38 -30.32 -19.72 -12.44
N SER A 39 -30.79 -20.87 -12.92
CA SER A 39 -30.94 -22.07 -12.11
C SER A 39 -29.57 -22.64 -11.75
N THR A 40 -28.68 -22.74 -12.74
CA THR A 40 -27.30 -23.20 -12.52
C THR A 40 -26.53 -22.24 -11.62
N LEU A 41 -26.65 -20.93 -11.82
CA LEU A 41 -26.05 -19.92 -10.93
C LEU A 41 -26.55 -20.06 -9.48
N ASN A 42 -27.86 -20.23 -9.28
CA ASN A 42 -28.42 -20.51 -7.96
C ASN A 42 -27.90 -21.81 -7.35
N ARG A 43 -27.68 -22.85 -8.16
CA ARG A 43 -27.13 -24.12 -7.69
C ARG A 43 -25.67 -24.00 -7.26
N TYR A 44 -24.87 -23.16 -7.92
CA TYR A 44 -23.50 -22.84 -7.50
C TYR A 44 -23.49 -22.14 -6.14
N VAL A 45 -24.25 -21.05 -6.01
CA VAL A 45 -24.29 -20.21 -4.80
C VAL A 45 -24.77 -20.98 -3.57
N ASN A 46 -25.71 -21.91 -3.77
CA ASN A 46 -26.26 -22.76 -2.71
C ASN A 46 -25.42 -24.03 -2.46
N GLY A 47 -24.27 -24.20 -3.10
CA GLY A 47 -23.38 -25.34 -2.90
C GLY A 47 -23.93 -26.69 -3.39
N LYS A 48 -25.00 -26.67 -4.20
CA LYS A 48 -25.60 -27.89 -4.79
C LYS A 48 -24.72 -28.46 -5.91
N ILE A 49 -23.87 -27.64 -6.52
CA ILE A 49 -22.83 -28.07 -7.46
C ILE A 49 -21.49 -27.63 -6.88
N LYS A 50 -20.62 -28.60 -6.55
CA LYS A 50 -19.34 -28.33 -5.88
C LYS A 50 -18.24 -27.84 -6.80
N LYS A 51 -18.32 -28.10 -8.11
CA LYS A 51 -17.26 -27.77 -9.06
C LYS A 51 -17.75 -26.66 -9.98
N ILE A 52 -17.28 -25.44 -9.72
CA ILE A 52 -17.62 -24.27 -10.53
C ILE A 52 -16.52 -24.11 -11.59
N PRO A 53 -16.84 -23.98 -12.89
CA PRO A 53 -15.83 -23.74 -13.91
C PRO A 53 -15.07 -22.44 -13.64
N ASN A 54 -13.74 -22.44 -13.84
CA ASN A 54 -12.91 -21.26 -13.57
C ASN A 54 -13.36 -20.04 -14.39
N GLU A 55 -13.73 -20.24 -15.65
CA GLU A 55 -14.23 -19.17 -16.54
C GLU A 55 -15.46 -18.45 -15.96
N VAL A 56 -16.32 -19.16 -15.22
CA VAL A 56 -17.49 -18.57 -14.56
C VAL A 56 -17.07 -17.66 -13.42
N ILE A 57 -16.04 -18.06 -12.66
CA ILE A 57 -15.51 -17.26 -11.56
C ILE A 57 -14.70 -16.07 -12.09
N GLU A 58 -13.92 -16.25 -13.16
CA GLU A 58 -13.19 -15.15 -13.82
C GLU A 58 -14.16 -14.06 -14.27
N LYS A 59 -15.21 -14.43 -15.01
CA LYS A 59 -16.25 -13.48 -15.44
C LYS A 59 -16.98 -12.84 -14.28
N ALA A 60 -17.23 -13.57 -13.19
CA ALA A 60 -17.85 -13.01 -12.00
C ALA A 60 -16.92 -12.04 -11.26
N SER A 61 -15.61 -12.33 -11.22
CA SER A 61 -14.61 -11.45 -10.64
C SER A 61 -14.47 -10.16 -11.44
N ASP A 62 -14.54 -10.22 -12.77
CA ASP A 62 -14.49 -9.02 -13.63
C ASP A 62 -15.68 -8.05 -13.41
N LEU A 63 -16.75 -8.50 -12.77
CA LEU A 63 -17.90 -7.66 -12.41
C LEU A 63 -17.73 -6.91 -11.09
N LEU A 64 -16.70 -7.26 -10.30
CA LEU A 64 -16.45 -6.69 -8.97
C LEU A 64 -15.29 -5.69 -9.02
N THR A 65 -15.32 -4.72 -8.11
CA THR A 65 -14.18 -3.82 -7.92
C THR A 65 -13.00 -4.55 -7.27
N VAL A 66 -11.79 -3.97 -7.40
CA VAL A 66 -10.58 -4.51 -6.79
C VAL A 66 -10.70 -4.60 -5.27
N GLU A 67 -11.38 -3.63 -4.65
CA GLU A 67 -11.64 -3.58 -3.21
C GLU A 67 -12.54 -4.74 -2.77
N GLU A 68 -13.67 -4.96 -3.44
CA GLU A 68 -14.60 -6.05 -3.12
C GLU A 68 -13.98 -7.43 -3.31
N LEU A 69 -13.13 -7.59 -4.33
CA LEU A 69 -12.37 -8.82 -4.51
C LEU A 69 -11.37 -9.02 -3.37
N ASN A 70 -10.66 -7.97 -2.94
CA ASN A 70 -9.72 -8.06 -1.83
C ASN A 70 -10.43 -8.41 -0.51
N ASP A 71 -11.60 -7.84 -0.24
CA ASP A 71 -12.42 -8.18 0.91
C ASP A 71 -12.75 -9.69 0.95
N ILE A 72 -13.10 -10.28 -0.21
CA ILE A 72 -13.42 -11.70 -0.31
C ILE A 72 -12.16 -12.58 -0.22
N LEU A 73 -11.09 -12.18 -0.89
CA LEU A 73 -9.87 -12.98 -1.02
C LEU A 73 -9.06 -13.00 0.27
N TYR A 74 -9.00 -11.88 0.97
CA TYR A 74 -8.14 -11.68 2.13
C TYR A 74 -8.94 -11.52 3.43
N GLY A 75 -10.28 -11.46 3.37
CA GLY A 75 -11.13 -11.27 4.54
C GLY A 75 -10.92 -9.90 5.20
N LEU A 76 -10.25 -8.99 4.50
CA LEU A 76 -9.99 -7.64 4.95
C LEU A 76 -11.32 -6.90 4.85
N LYS A 77 -12.10 -6.86 5.93
CA LYS A 77 -13.01 -5.73 6.06
C LYS A 77 -12.11 -4.51 6.09
N SER A 78 -12.19 -3.65 5.08
CA SER A 78 -11.67 -2.29 5.19
C SER A 78 -12.31 -1.68 6.43
N THR A 79 -11.60 -1.80 7.54
CA THR A 79 -12.01 -1.26 8.82
C THR A 79 -11.28 0.05 8.87
N ASP A 80 -12.01 1.14 9.05
CA ASP A 80 -11.41 2.46 9.18
C ASP A 80 -10.37 2.39 10.31
N VAL A 81 -9.08 2.46 9.94
CA VAL A 81 -7.98 2.33 10.90
C VAL A 81 -7.75 3.70 11.48
N ASP A 82 -8.24 3.91 12.71
CA ASP A 82 -8.00 5.17 13.40
C ASP A 82 -6.51 5.34 13.76
N PRO A 83 -6.02 6.58 13.93
CA PRO A 83 -4.61 6.84 14.26
C PRO A 83 -4.10 6.10 15.50
N THR A 84 -4.96 5.86 16.51
CA THR A 84 -4.59 5.13 17.73
C THR A 84 -4.28 3.67 17.42
N THR A 85 -5.11 3.03 16.59
CA THR A 85 -4.88 1.67 16.15
C THR A 85 -3.58 1.56 15.35
N ALA A 86 -3.32 2.50 14.43
CA ALA A 86 -2.05 2.54 13.70
C ALA A 86 -0.83 2.68 14.64
N ILE A 87 -0.90 3.58 15.62
CA ILE A 87 0.15 3.75 16.63
C ILE A 87 0.34 2.46 17.44
N SER A 88 -0.73 1.78 17.82
CA SER A 88 -0.67 0.54 18.61
C SER A 88 0.09 -0.58 17.88
N VAL A 89 -0.09 -0.69 16.55
CA VAL A 89 0.63 -1.63 15.69
C VAL A 89 2.12 -1.30 15.67
N ILE A 90 2.47 -0.02 15.55
CA ILE A 90 3.87 0.44 15.60
C ILE A 90 4.51 0.12 16.95
N VAL A 91 3.81 0.41 18.06
CA VAL A 91 4.30 0.11 19.41
C VAL A 91 4.55 -1.39 19.56
N LYS A 92 3.62 -2.23 19.11
CA LYS A 92 3.79 -3.69 19.15
C LYS A 92 4.99 -4.15 18.33
N ALA A 93 5.19 -3.63 17.12
CA ALA A 93 6.36 -3.92 16.30
C ALA A 93 7.68 -3.45 16.94
N LYS A 94 7.66 -2.43 17.81
CA LYS A 94 8.86 -2.05 18.56
C LYS A 94 9.19 -3.07 19.65
N THR A 95 8.18 -3.57 20.36
CA THR A 95 8.37 -4.42 21.55
C THR A 95 8.49 -5.92 21.25
N ASP A 96 7.86 -6.40 20.16
CA ASP A 96 7.81 -7.82 19.80
C ASP A 96 8.53 -8.05 18.47
N GLU A 97 9.64 -8.78 18.52
CA GLU A 97 10.49 -9.07 17.36
C GLU A 97 9.83 -9.98 16.33
N SER A 98 9.05 -10.97 16.78
CA SER A 98 8.35 -11.89 15.89
C SER A 98 7.28 -11.13 15.09
N PHE A 99 6.50 -10.32 15.81
CA PHE A 99 5.50 -9.46 15.19
C PHE A 99 6.13 -8.42 14.26
N ARG A 100 7.26 -7.83 14.64
CA ARG A 100 8.02 -6.89 13.80
C ARG A 100 8.42 -7.51 12.47
N ASN A 101 9.05 -8.68 12.50
CA ASN A 101 9.55 -9.32 11.28
C ASN A 101 8.40 -9.72 10.36
N PHE A 102 7.31 -10.23 10.93
CA PHE A 102 6.08 -10.49 10.20
C PHE A 102 5.51 -9.21 9.55
N PHE A 103 5.35 -8.14 10.34
CA PHE A 103 4.77 -6.89 9.89
C PHE A 103 5.60 -6.20 8.81
N LEU A 104 6.93 -6.19 8.94
CA LEU A 104 7.85 -5.65 7.93
C LEU A 104 7.80 -6.45 6.63
N THR A 105 7.68 -7.78 6.71
CA THR A 105 7.53 -8.63 5.53
C THR A 105 6.24 -8.31 4.79
N LEU A 106 5.14 -8.13 5.53
CA LEU A 106 3.84 -7.76 4.97
C LEU A 106 3.87 -6.36 4.36
N LEU A 107 4.44 -5.38 5.05
CA LEU A 107 4.63 -4.02 4.52
C LEU A 107 5.44 -4.02 3.22
N TRP A 108 6.52 -4.81 3.16
CA TRP A 108 7.33 -4.90 1.95
C TRP A 108 6.59 -5.59 0.80
N GLN A 109 5.77 -6.60 1.09
CA GLN A 109 5.00 -7.30 0.07
C GLN A 109 3.91 -6.40 -0.54
N GLU A 110 3.21 -5.64 0.30
CA GLU A 110 2.03 -4.86 -0.12
C GLU A 110 2.38 -3.43 -0.53
N LEU A 111 3.37 -2.82 0.14
CA LEU A 111 3.78 -1.42 -0.08
C LEU A 111 5.21 -1.29 -0.61
N GLY A 112 5.88 -2.40 -0.96
CA GLY A 112 7.29 -2.39 -1.37
C GLY A 112 7.60 -1.45 -2.53
N GLU A 113 6.70 -1.33 -3.51
CA GLU A 113 6.87 -0.38 -4.63
C GLU A 113 6.77 1.08 -4.15
N TYR A 114 5.79 1.42 -3.32
CA TYR A 114 5.65 2.74 -2.70
C TYR A 114 6.82 3.10 -1.77
N ILE A 115 7.29 2.12 -0.99
CA ILE A 115 8.46 2.29 -0.10
C ILE A 115 9.72 2.54 -0.95
N LYS A 116 9.86 1.86 -2.09
CA LYS A 116 10.97 2.10 -3.02
C LYS A 116 10.87 3.48 -3.68
N GLU A 117 9.70 3.96 -4.03
CA GLU A 117 9.51 5.32 -4.54
C GLU A 117 9.85 6.37 -3.48
N LEU A 118 9.41 6.17 -2.24
CA LEU A 118 9.78 7.00 -1.07
C LEU A 118 11.26 6.91 -0.71
N SER A 119 11.97 5.84 -1.08
CA SER A 119 13.42 5.70 -0.85
C SER A 119 14.27 6.71 -1.63
N ASN A 120 13.69 7.39 -2.63
CA ASN A 120 14.31 8.54 -3.29
C ASN A 120 14.18 9.84 -2.48
N THR A 121 13.47 9.81 -1.36
CA THR A 121 13.25 10.96 -0.47
C THR A 121 14.02 10.73 0.82
N TYR A 122 15.09 11.49 1.03
CA TYR A 122 15.79 11.50 2.32
C TYR A 122 15.21 12.62 3.19
N ILE A 123 14.62 12.25 4.32
CA ILE A 123 14.16 13.21 5.33
C ILE A 123 15.35 13.56 6.23
N VAL A 124 15.77 14.82 6.19
CA VAL A 124 16.90 15.30 6.97
C VAL A 124 16.51 15.44 8.43
N SER A 125 17.20 14.70 9.29
CA SER A 125 16.99 14.74 10.73
C SER A 125 17.79 15.87 11.40
N ASP A 126 17.39 16.22 12.62
CA ASP A 126 18.16 17.15 13.45
C ASP A 126 19.59 16.67 13.70
N ASP A 127 19.80 15.36 13.79
CA ASP A 127 21.11 14.78 14.03
C ASP A 127 22.04 14.92 12.83
N ASP A 128 21.49 14.91 11.61
CA ASP A 128 22.24 15.21 10.38
C ASP A 128 22.73 16.66 10.37
N VAL A 129 21.87 17.59 10.78
CA VAL A 129 22.22 19.02 10.88
C VAL A 129 23.29 19.26 11.94
N LYS A 130 23.19 18.58 13.11
CA LYS A 130 24.22 18.65 14.16
C LYS A 130 25.54 18.06 13.70
N LEU A 131 25.51 16.94 12.97
CA LEU A 131 26.70 16.32 12.41
C LEU A 131 27.40 17.27 11.44
N PHE A 132 26.65 17.90 10.54
CA PHE A 132 27.18 18.93 9.64
C PHE A 132 27.78 20.10 10.41
N GLU A 133 27.08 20.62 11.42
CA GLU A 133 27.56 21.74 12.24
C GLU A 133 28.88 21.40 12.96
N LYS A 134 28.99 20.17 13.47
CA LYS A 134 30.23 19.66 14.09
C LYS A 134 31.37 19.62 13.09
N ILE A 135 31.17 19.04 11.91
CA ILE A 135 32.18 18.97 10.84
C ILE A 135 32.63 20.38 10.43
N MET A 136 31.69 21.30 10.22
CA MET A 136 32.00 22.67 9.83
C MET A 136 32.81 23.41 10.90
N LYS A 137 32.46 23.25 12.19
CA LYS A 137 33.21 23.83 13.31
C LYS A 137 34.63 23.27 13.42
N THR A 138 34.84 22.00 13.06
CA THR A 138 36.17 21.37 13.08
C THR A 138 37.03 21.77 11.88
N GLN A 139 36.44 21.91 10.69
CA GLN A 139 37.20 22.07 9.44
C GLN A 139 37.35 23.51 8.96
N ARG A 140 36.55 24.46 9.49
CA ARG A 140 36.47 25.83 8.96
C ARG A 140 36.59 26.87 10.07
N ALA A 141 37.03 28.07 9.69
CA ALA A 141 37.03 29.22 10.58
C ALA A 141 35.62 29.52 11.11
N LYS A 142 35.51 29.96 12.37
CA LYS A 142 34.24 30.16 13.09
C LYS A 142 33.18 30.91 12.29
N LYS A 143 33.55 32.01 11.63
CA LYS A 143 32.65 32.83 10.81
C LYS A 143 32.15 32.07 9.57
N THR A 144 33.02 31.34 8.90
CA THR A 144 32.69 30.53 7.72
C THR A 144 31.80 29.35 8.09
N ALA A 145 32.13 28.65 9.19
CA ALA A 145 31.32 27.56 9.71
C ALA A 145 29.89 28.01 10.03
N TYR A 146 29.74 29.13 10.76
CA TYR A 146 28.44 29.69 11.08
C TYR A 146 27.64 30.05 9.82
N THR A 147 28.27 30.74 8.86
CA THR A 147 27.62 31.15 7.62
C THR A 147 27.11 29.93 6.84
N ARG A 148 27.95 28.90 6.67
CA ARG A 148 27.62 27.68 5.93
C ARG A 148 26.51 26.86 6.61
N THR A 149 26.56 26.72 7.94
CA THR A 149 25.50 26.04 8.69
C THR A 149 24.17 26.78 8.56
N ASN A 150 24.18 28.12 8.63
CA ASN A 150 22.95 28.89 8.50
C ASN A 150 22.37 28.84 7.07
N SER A 151 23.24 28.86 6.06
CA SER A 151 22.82 28.63 4.66
C SER A 151 22.20 27.25 4.46
N LEU A 152 22.80 26.19 5.03
CA LEU A 152 22.24 24.85 4.96
C LEU A 152 20.85 24.79 5.64
N LYS A 153 20.72 25.34 6.85
CA LYS A 153 19.44 25.35 7.58
C LYS A 153 18.33 26.06 6.81
N ARG A 154 18.65 27.15 6.11
CA ARG A 154 17.69 27.85 5.24
C ARG A 154 17.28 27.01 4.03
N ALA A 155 18.27 26.43 3.33
CA ALA A 155 18.03 25.55 2.19
C ALA A 155 17.14 24.36 2.58
N LEU A 156 17.43 23.73 3.71
CA LEU A 156 16.63 22.62 4.23
C LEU A 156 15.20 23.04 4.59
N ALA A 157 15.02 24.22 5.19
CA ALA A 157 13.69 24.75 5.49
C ALA A 157 12.87 25.01 4.22
N GLU A 158 13.49 25.54 3.16
CA GLU A 158 12.84 25.74 1.85
C GLU A 158 12.43 24.40 1.20
N LEU A 159 13.19 23.34 1.46
CA LEU A 159 12.92 21.99 1.00
C LEU A 159 12.00 21.17 1.94
N ASN A 160 11.44 21.77 2.99
CA ASN A 160 10.70 21.07 4.06
C ASN A 160 11.47 19.89 4.68
N TYR A 161 12.80 19.97 4.71
CA TYR A 161 13.70 18.89 5.14
C TYR A 161 13.60 17.60 4.31
N GLU A 162 12.98 17.67 3.13
CA GLU A 162 12.83 16.54 2.21
C GLU A 162 13.77 16.70 1.01
N LEU A 163 14.80 15.86 0.95
CA LEU A 163 15.73 15.82 -0.17
C LEU A 163 15.25 14.79 -1.19
N THR A 164 14.70 15.28 -2.30
CA THR A 164 14.38 14.47 -3.48
C THR A 164 15.26 14.89 -4.66
N PRO A 165 15.57 13.99 -5.61
CA PRO A 165 16.36 14.33 -6.80
C PRO A 165 15.78 15.50 -7.59
N THR A 166 14.46 15.63 -7.64
CA THR A 166 13.76 16.72 -8.33
C THR A 166 13.93 18.04 -7.58
N ARG A 167 13.62 18.07 -6.28
CA ARG A 167 13.77 19.27 -5.46
C ARG A 167 15.20 19.77 -5.35
N LEU A 168 16.16 18.85 -5.27
CA LEU A 168 17.58 19.18 -5.31
C LEU A 168 17.97 19.85 -6.63
N LYS A 169 17.45 19.37 -7.77
CA LYS A 169 17.69 19.99 -9.08
C LYS A 169 17.06 21.37 -9.18
N GLU A 170 15.81 21.53 -8.76
CA GLU A 170 15.11 22.82 -8.72
C GLU A 170 15.89 23.83 -7.86
N TYR A 171 16.30 23.41 -6.66
CA TYR A 171 17.10 24.24 -5.76
C TYR A 171 18.46 24.64 -6.36
N MET A 172 19.14 23.72 -7.03
CA MET A 172 20.40 24.01 -7.71
C MET A 172 20.25 25.00 -8.87
N LEU A 173 19.09 25.03 -9.52
CA LEU A 173 18.78 25.98 -10.60
C LEU A 173 18.43 27.37 -10.07
N ASP A 174 17.74 27.45 -8.94
CA ASP A 174 17.36 28.72 -8.31
C ASP A 174 18.54 29.46 -7.64
N VAL A 175 19.60 28.74 -7.28
CA VAL A 175 20.80 29.28 -6.62
C VAL A 175 21.92 29.67 -7.60
N LEU A 176 21.78 29.32 -8.90
CA LEU A 176 22.70 29.70 -9.99
C LEU A 176 22.37 31.08 -10.56
#